data_AF-A0A4V2UV40-F1
#
_entry.id   AF-A0A4V2UV40-F1
#
_cell.length_a   1.000
_cell.length_b   1.000
_cell.length_c   1.000
_cell.angle_alpha   90.00
_cell.angle_beta   90.00
_cell.angle_gamma   90.00
#
_symmetry.space_group_name_H-M   'P 1'
#
loop_
_entity.id
_entity.type
_entity.pdbx_description
1 polymer ?
#
loop_
_entity_poly.entity_id
_entity_poly.type
_entity_poly.pdbx_seq_one_letter_code
_entity_poly.pdbx_strand_id
1 'polypeptide(L)'
;MQNFYEIFDLSPSASVEEIKKLIHQQLRLWSQRTNAPQIERRQEAERMMQILEEMETILLDEDKKKKYDLDLHQAMVESNNKERIHENNQEASGIVTEEWEEKLRLAEDHLEQGKVADALFLALQLTDQVKNRADAWALLGQARFHFGEIEEAIQPMVRASDLDPQNPKFAYVLGQVFEKLGKLDRAEEQYKHALGLDPVHTGYKYTLGSLYVKTKRIRDGIKMLEQCLHEEPDNQNYKKELAKAYLSTACSSWRVISTGHPYLSAGRYPTDQVDMTMAEVYLNRAAALSVDDPELSEELSQMKEDITKKKGRKFAGSWTAIVVSSIALIITLWLNPSWLNGLFLALPFLYFLSALTPQYRIYRKEIQGETAKTDFAYLFERLQDRFGSGSYLFISLIYLLYIPIAAYILSVVIIFNFFRNYPWKGSKDQYVTKSGS
;
A
#
# COMPACT_ATOMS: atom_id res chain seq x y z
N MET A 1 -38.61 8.16 11.31
CA MET A 1 -37.95 9.23 10.54
C MET A 1 -38.78 9.47 9.28
N GLN A 2 -39.10 10.71 8.92
CA GLN A 2 -39.90 10.98 7.73
C GLN A 2 -39.01 11.01 6.48
N ASN A 3 -39.44 10.35 5.41
CA ASN A 3 -38.73 10.34 4.12
C ASN A 3 -39.21 11.51 3.26
N PHE A 4 -38.49 12.64 3.27
CA PHE A 4 -38.88 13.85 2.53
C PHE A 4 -38.86 13.62 1.02
N TYR A 5 -37.98 12.75 0.53
CA TYR A 5 -37.88 12.42 -0.90
C TYR A 5 -39.14 11.72 -1.41
N GLU A 6 -39.71 10.83 -0.60
CA GLU A 6 -40.94 10.11 -0.94
C GLU A 6 -42.19 10.97 -0.76
N ILE A 7 -42.26 11.77 0.30
CA ILE A 7 -43.42 12.66 0.58
C ILE A 7 -43.63 13.70 -0.54
N PHE A 8 -42.54 14.23 -1.10
CA PHE A 8 -42.58 15.30 -2.10
C PHE A 8 -42.15 14.86 -3.51
N ASP A 9 -41.96 13.56 -3.73
CA ASP A 9 -41.49 12.98 -5.01
C ASP A 9 -40.23 13.71 -5.54
N LEU A 10 -39.24 13.87 -4.65
CA LEU A 10 -38.01 14.60 -4.89
C LEU A 10 -36.84 13.62 -5.07
N SER A 11 -36.03 13.82 -6.10
CA SER A 11 -34.80 13.04 -6.28
C SER A 11 -33.78 13.34 -5.17
N PRO A 12 -33.13 12.33 -4.56
CA PRO A 12 -32.02 12.54 -3.61
C PRO A 12 -30.85 13.36 -4.17
N SER A 13 -30.68 13.30 -5.51
CA SER A 13 -29.67 14.04 -6.26
C SER A 13 -30.06 15.48 -6.63
N ALA A 14 -31.25 15.95 -6.24
CA ALA A 14 -31.71 17.29 -6.57
C ALA A 14 -30.79 18.38 -6.01
N SER A 15 -30.59 19.43 -6.79
CA SER A 15 -29.78 20.59 -6.43
C SER A 15 -30.45 21.44 -5.35
N VAL A 16 -29.66 22.18 -4.57
CA VAL A 16 -30.16 23.07 -3.50
C VAL A 16 -31.19 24.08 -4.03
N GLU A 17 -31.01 24.55 -5.27
CA GLU A 17 -31.91 25.50 -5.93
C GLU A 17 -33.27 24.88 -6.27
N GLU A 18 -33.29 23.63 -6.73
CA GLU A 18 -34.52 22.87 -7.01
C GLU A 18 -35.29 22.58 -5.72
N ILE A 19 -34.59 22.17 -4.66
CA ILE A 19 -35.18 21.92 -3.33
C ILE A 19 -35.82 23.20 -2.79
N LYS A 20 -35.10 24.32 -2.84
CA LYS A 20 -35.60 25.62 -2.38
C LYS A 20 -36.82 26.08 -3.18
N LYS A 21 -36.83 25.87 -4.50
CA LYS A 21 -37.97 26.20 -5.36
C LYS A 21 -39.21 25.36 -4.99
N LEU A 22 -39.03 24.07 -4.73
CA LEU A 22 -40.11 23.17 -4.32
C LEU A 22 -40.69 23.58 -2.96
N ILE A 23 -39.84 23.84 -1.97
CA ILE A 23 -40.26 24.29 -0.63
C ILE A 23 -41.10 25.57 -0.75
N HIS A 24 -40.62 26.58 -1.48
CA HIS A 24 -41.37 27.82 -1.69
C HIS A 24 -42.70 27.64 -2.44
N GLN A 25 -42.82 26.66 -3.32
CA GLN A 25 -44.09 26.35 -4.00
C GLN A 25 -45.06 25.68 -3.03
N GLN A 26 -44.59 24.70 -2.27
CA GLN A 26 -45.40 23.95 -1.30
C GLN A 26 -45.84 24.83 -0.13
N LEU A 27 -44.97 25.67 0.43
CA LEU A 27 -45.31 26.62 1.50
C LEU A 27 -46.43 27.56 1.09
N ARG A 28 -46.41 28.07 -0.15
CA ARG A 28 -47.48 28.93 -0.67
C ARG A 28 -48.81 28.18 -0.79
N LEU A 29 -48.77 26.93 -1.26
CA LEU A 29 -49.95 26.10 -1.43
C LEU A 29 -50.57 25.73 -0.07
N TRP A 30 -49.76 25.33 0.90
CA TRP A 30 -50.24 24.90 2.22
C TRP A 30 -50.60 26.06 3.14
N SER A 31 -49.91 27.21 3.05
CA SER A 31 -50.27 28.44 3.77
C SER A 31 -51.65 28.96 3.41
N GLN A 32 -52.12 28.78 2.18
CA GLN A 32 -53.51 29.14 1.82
C GLN A 32 -54.55 28.20 2.44
N ARG A 33 -54.16 26.96 2.75
CA ARG A 33 -55.03 25.90 3.27
C ARG A 33 -55.18 25.94 4.79
N THR A 34 -54.31 26.65 5.52
CA THR A 34 -54.43 26.81 6.98
C THR A 34 -55.66 27.64 7.40
N ASN A 35 -56.22 28.43 6.48
CA ASN A 35 -57.46 29.18 6.70
C ASN A 35 -58.74 28.45 6.21
N ALA A 36 -58.65 27.15 5.89
CA ALA A 36 -59.80 26.38 5.40
C ALA A 36 -60.92 26.27 6.46
N PRO A 37 -62.21 26.28 6.05
CA PRO A 37 -63.33 26.20 6.98
C PRO A 37 -63.46 24.84 7.70
N GLN A 38 -62.87 23.77 7.15
CA GLN A 38 -62.88 22.42 7.75
C GLN A 38 -61.67 22.22 8.66
N ILE A 39 -61.89 21.68 9.87
CA ILE A 39 -60.83 21.51 10.87
C ILE A 39 -59.76 20.49 10.44
N GLU A 40 -60.16 19.38 9.82
CA GLU A 40 -59.23 18.33 9.36
C GLU A 40 -58.26 18.85 8.31
N ARG A 41 -58.76 19.66 7.35
CA ARG A 41 -57.92 20.29 6.31
C ARG A 41 -56.95 21.32 6.88
N ARG A 42 -57.32 22.02 7.96
CA ARG A 42 -56.41 22.93 8.67
C ARG A 42 -55.30 22.16 9.38
N GLN A 43 -55.66 21.08 10.09
CA GLN A 43 -54.68 20.23 10.76
C GLN A 43 -53.72 19.55 9.79
N GLU A 44 -54.22 19.10 8.63
CA GLU A 44 -53.38 18.56 7.56
C GLU A 44 -52.43 19.63 7.01
N ALA A 45 -52.93 20.84 6.76
CA ALA A 45 -52.10 21.94 6.30
C ALA A 45 -51.04 22.36 7.33
N GLU A 46 -51.39 22.42 8.62
CA GLU A 46 -50.45 22.71 9.71
C GLU A 46 -49.36 21.63 9.81
N ARG A 47 -49.72 20.35 9.72
CA ARG A 47 -48.73 19.26 9.68
C ARG A 47 -47.80 19.39 8.48
N MET A 48 -48.33 19.63 7.28
CA MET A 48 -47.51 19.81 6.08
C MET A 48 -46.59 21.03 6.18
N MET A 49 -47.05 22.12 6.81
CA MET A 49 -46.20 23.29 7.08
C MET A 49 -45.04 22.96 8.02
N GLN A 50 -45.28 22.18 9.08
CA GLN A 50 -44.22 21.71 9.99
C GLN A 50 -43.19 20.83 9.25
N ILE A 51 -43.68 19.90 8.42
CA ILE A 51 -42.81 19.01 7.62
C ILE A 51 -41.94 19.83 6.65
N LEU A 52 -42.51 20.86 6.01
CA LEU A 52 -41.78 21.74 5.10
C LEU A 52 -40.73 22.58 5.83
N GLU A 53 -41.01 23.05 7.04
CA GLU A 53 -40.06 23.79 7.88
C GLU A 53 -38.89 22.88 8.30
N GLU A 54 -39.19 21.66 8.77
CA GLU A 54 -38.16 20.66 9.08
C GLU A 54 -37.31 20.31 7.86
N MET A 55 -37.95 20.07 6.71
CA MET A 55 -37.29 19.81 5.43
C MET A 55 -36.35 20.95 5.02
N GLU A 56 -36.78 22.21 5.18
CA GLU A 56 -35.97 23.39 4.90
C GLU A 56 -34.71 23.44 5.77
N THR A 57 -34.86 23.20 7.08
CA THR A 57 -33.73 23.26 8.02
C THR A 57 -32.70 22.15 7.82
N ILE A 58 -33.13 20.99 7.29
CA ILE A 58 -32.30 19.80 7.13
C ILE A 58 -31.67 19.72 5.74
N LEU A 59 -32.45 19.90 4.67
CA LEU A 59 -31.99 19.65 3.30
C LEU A 59 -31.27 20.84 2.65
N LEU A 60 -31.42 22.06 3.16
CA LEU A 60 -30.69 23.23 2.66
C LEU A 60 -29.31 23.41 3.31
N ASP A 61 -29.03 22.70 4.39
CA ASP A 61 -27.74 22.67 5.08
C ASP A 61 -26.97 21.42 4.65
N GLU A 62 -25.77 21.59 4.09
CA GLU A 62 -25.01 20.49 3.47
C GLU A 62 -24.60 19.41 4.49
N ASP A 63 -24.25 19.80 5.72
CA ASP A 63 -23.80 18.86 6.76
C ASP A 63 -25.00 18.11 7.36
N LYS A 64 -26.13 18.78 7.53
CA LYS A 64 -27.37 18.14 7.99
C LYS A 64 -27.98 17.24 6.94
N LYS A 65 -27.93 17.61 5.66
CA LYS A 65 -28.38 16.77 4.54
C LYS A 65 -27.60 15.45 4.50
N LYS A 66 -26.27 15.51 4.59
CA LYS A 66 -25.42 14.30 4.61
C LYS A 66 -25.79 13.38 5.78
N LYS A 67 -26.01 13.95 6.96
CA LYS A 67 -26.42 13.17 8.14
C LYS A 67 -27.82 12.56 7.96
N TYR A 68 -28.76 13.33 7.43
CA TYR A 68 -30.12 12.87 7.15
C TYR A 68 -30.12 11.73 6.12
N ASP A 69 -29.35 11.85 5.04
CA ASP A 69 -29.23 10.82 4.01
C ASP A 69 -28.64 9.52 4.57
N LEU A 70 -27.65 9.64 5.48
CA LEU A 70 -27.06 8.50 6.18
C LEU A 70 -28.07 7.81 7.11
N ASP A 71 -28.76 8.58 7.95
CA ASP A 71 -29.76 8.08 8.90
C ASP A 71 -30.95 7.45 8.16
N LEU A 72 -31.37 8.02 7.02
CA LEU A 72 -32.43 7.49 6.17
C LEU A 72 -32.02 6.14 5.53
N HIS A 73 -30.79 6.05 5.03
CA HIS A 73 -30.25 4.79 4.49
C HIS A 73 -30.20 3.70 5.57
N GLN A 74 -29.76 4.02 6.78
CA GLN A 74 -29.76 3.09 7.92
C GLN A 74 -31.18 2.62 8.26
N ALA A 75 -32.16 3.54 8.32
CA ALA A 75 -33.55 3.20 8.60
C ALA A 75 -34.18 2.31 7.50
N MET A 76 -33.85 2.53 6.23
CA MET A 76 -34.28 1.67 5.12
C MET A 76 -33.68 0.27 5.22
N VAL A 77 -32.38 0.17 5.53
CA VAL A 77 -31.71 -1.12 5.77
C VAL A 77 -32.37 -1.86 6.92
N GLU A 78 -32.65 -1.19 8.04
CA GLU A 78 -33.35 -1.78 9.18
C GLU A 78 -34.78 -2.24 8.86
N SER A 79 -35.54 -1.46 8.08
CA SER A 79 -36.90 -1.81 7.67
C SER A 79 -36.92 -3.02 6.74
N ASN A 80 -36.07 -3.02 5.72
CA ASN A 80 -35.89 -4.18 4.84
C ASN A 80 -35.45 -5.42 5.63
N ASN A 81 -34.60 -5.24 6.64
CA ASN A 81 -34.18 -6.35 7.49
C ASN A 81 -35.35 -6.89 8.33
N LYS A 82 -36.20 -6.02 8.88
CA LYS A 82 -37.41 -6.41 9.63
C LYS A 82 -38.46 -7.09 8.75
N GLU A 83 -38.68 -6.60 7.53
CA GLU A 83 -39.59 -7.22 6.55
C GLU A 83 -39.09 -8.60 6.12
N ARG A 84 -37.79 -8.74 5.84
CA ARG A 84 -37.16 -10.05 5.58
C ARG A 84 -37.27 -11.00 6.76
N ILE A 85 -37.05 -10.52 7.98
CA ILE A 85 -37.24 -11.33 9.20
C ILE A 85 -38.70 -11.78 9.33
N HIS A 86 -39.68 -10.94 8.97
CA HIS A 86 -41.09 -11.28 9.03
C HIS A 86 -41.50 -12.30 7.95
N GLU A 87 -41.05 -12.13 6.70
CA GLU A 87 -41.24 -13.11 5.62
C GLU A 87 -40.56 -14.45 5.94
N ASN A 88 -39.34 -14.42 6.48
CA ASN A 88 -38.60 -15.62 6.88
C ASN A 88 -39.32 -16.39 7.99
N ASN A 89 -39.90 -15.69 8.98
CA ASN A 89 -40.65 -16.31 10.07
C ASN A 89 -41.99 -16.92 9.63
N GLN A 90 -42.61 -16.44 8.54
CA GLN A 90 -43.84 -17.04 8.00
C GLN A 90 -43.59 -18.33 7.20
N GLU A 91 -42.41 -18.49 6.60
CA GLU A 91 -41.99 -19.75 5.95
C GLU A 91 -41.42 -20.80 6.94
N ALA A 92 -41.24 -20.46 8.22
CA ALA A 92 -40.29 -21.09 9.16
C ALA A 92 -40.74 -22.34 9.95
N SER A 93 -41.85 -23.01 9.63
CA SER A 93 -42.30 -24.15 10.45
C SER A 93 -41.59 -25.49 10.12
N GLY A 94 -40.26 -25.52 10.11
CA GLY A 94 -39.48 -26.77 10.08
C GLY A 94 -39.10 -27.20 11.50
N ILE A 95 -39.50 -28.40 11.94
CA ILE A 95 -39.09 -28.95 13.24
C ILE A 95 -37.64 -29.45 13.12
N VAL A 96 -36.72 -28.82 13.86
CA VAL A 96 -35.34 -29.31 14.01
C VAL A 96 -35.38 -30.59 14.84
N THR A 97 -34.98 -31.71 14.25
CA THR A 97 -34.88 -33.02 14.91
C THR A 97 -33.43 -33.35 15.24
N GLU A 98 -33.21 -34.29 16.15
CA GLU A 98 -31.86 -34.80 16.47
C GLU A 98 -31.18 -35.40 15.23
N GLU A 99 -31.95 -36.08 14.37
CA GLU A 99 -31.49 -36.60 13.08
C GLU A 99 -31.03 -35.48 12.13
N TRP A 100 -31.68 -34.31 12.16
CA TRP A 100 -31.29 -33.15 11.36
C TRP A 100 -29.93 -32.59 11.82
N GLU A 101 -29.73 -32.48 13.14
CA GLU A 101 -28.45 -32.03 13.71
C GLU A 101 -27.32 -33.02 13.44
N GLU A 102 -27.60 -34.32 13.45
CA GLU A 102 -26.61 -35.34 13.06
C GLU A 102 -26.23 -35.22 11.58
N LYS A 103 -27.20 -35.01 10.69
CA LYS A 103 -26.94 -34.77 9.27
C LYS A 103 -26.16 -33.48 9.02
N LEU A 104 -26.42 -32.42 9.79
CA LEU A 104 -25.66 -31.18 9.72
C LEU A 104 -24.18 -31.43 10.04
N ARG A 105 -23.89 -32.11 11.16
CA ARG A 105 -22.51 -32.46 11.55
C ARG A 105 -21.84 -33.38 10.53
N LEU A 106 -22.57 -34.34 9.97
CA LEU A 106 -22.05 -35.23 8.93
C LEU A 106 -21.67 -34.45 7.67
N ALA A 107 -22.49 -33.48 7.27
CA ALA A 107 -22.24 -32.64 6.11
C ALA A 107 -21.04 -31.70 6.33
N GLU A 108 -20.86 -31.17 7.54
CA GLU A 108 -19.65 -30.43 7.94
C GLU A 108 -18.38 -31.31 7.85
N ASP A 109 -18.41 -32.50 8.43
CA ASP A 109 -17.31 -33.48 8.37
C ASP A 109 -16.97 -33.87 6.92
N HIS A 110 -17.97 -34.02 6.04
CA HIS A 110 -17.74 -34.25 4.63
C HIS A 110 -17.03 -33.09 3.93
N LEU A 111 -17.31 -31.82 4.28
CA LEU A 111 -16.53 -30.70 3.75
C LEU A 111 -15.09 -30.71 4.26
N GLU A 112 -14.87 -31.00 5.54
CA GLU A 112 -13.53 -31.08 6.12
C GLU A 112 -12.69 -32.20 5.48
N GLN A 113 -13.32 -33.32 5.16
CA GLN A 113 -12.69 -34.45 4.45
C GLN A 113 -12.52 -34.21 2.95
N GLY A 114 -13.02 -33.09 2.41
CA GLY A 114 -13.00 -32.80 0.97
C GLY A 114 -13.98 -33.63 0.13
N LYS A 115 -14.94 -34.32 0.75
CA LYS A 115 -16.05 -35.02 0.09
C LYS A 115 -17.14 -34.04 -0.29
N VAL A 116 -16.80 -33.12 -1.18
CA VAL A 116 -17.61 -31.94 -1.49
C VAL A 116 -18.98 -32.30 -2.07
N ALA A 117 -19.06 -33.35 -2.91
CA ALA A 117 -20.33 -33.77 -3.51
C ALA A 117 -21.34 -34.29 -2.46
N ASP A 118 -20.86 -35.08 -1.50
CA ASP A 118 -21.71 -35.63 -0.43
C ASP A 118 -22.19 -34.51 0.51
N ALA A 119 -21.30 -33.58 0.85
CA ALA A 119 -21.64 -32.40 1.64
C ALA A 119 -22.69 -31.52 0.93
N LEU A 120 -22.54 -31.30 -0.38
CA LEU A 120 -23.49 -30.53 -1.18
C LEU A 120 -24.88 -31.18 -1.18
N PHE A 121 -24.92 -32.50 -1.36
CA PHE A 121 -26.17 -33.26 -1.33
C PHE A 121 -26.88 -33.14 0.02
N LEU A 122 -26.15 -33.35 1.12
CA LEU A 122 -26.72 -33.23 2.47
C LEU A 122 -27.16 -31.79 2.78
N ALA A 123 -26.37 -30.79 2.40
CA ALA A 123 -26.70 -29.38 2.61
C ALA A 123 -27.98 -28.95 1.85
N LEU A 124 -28.20 -29.47 0.64
CA LEU A 124 -29.45 -29.27 -0.09
C LEU A 124 -30.65 -29.87 0.65
N GLN A 125 -30.51 -31.08 1.22
CA GLN A 125 -31.59 -31.70 2.01
C GLN A 125 -31.88 -30.90 3.28
N LEU A 126 -30.84 -30.45 3.99
CA LEU A 126 -30.99 -29.70 5.24
C LEU A 126 -31.70 -28.37 5.05
N THR A 127 -31.38 -27.65 3.97
CA THR A 127 -31.98 -26.35 3.63
C THR A 127 -33.41 -26.46 3.09
N ASP A 128 -33.76 -27.57 2.45
CA ASP A 128 -35.14 -27.86 2.02
C ASP A 128 -36.05 -28.17 3.23
N GLN A 129 -35.54 -28.91 4.21
CA GLN A 129 -36.28 -29.27 5.43
C GLN A 129 -36.43 -28.10 6.41
N VAL A 130 -35.35 -27.34 6.63
CA VAL A 130 -35.33 -26.25 7.60
C VAL A 130 -34.77 -24.99 6.95
N LYS A 131 -35.67 -24.09 6.57
CA LYS A 131 -35.34 -22.85 5.87
C LYS A 131 -34.80 -21.73 6.78
N ASN A 132 -35.00 -21.82 8.10
CA ASN A 132 -34.66 -20.76 9.06
C ASN A 132 -33.38 -21.05 9.87
N ARG A 133 -32.41 -21.74 9.27
CA ARG A 133 -31.15 -22.14 9.91
C ARG A 133 -29.96 -21.59 9.14
N ALA A 134 -29.30 -20.58 9.71
CA ALA A 134 -28.21 -19.86 9.06
C ALA A 134 -27.00 -20.76 8.76
N ASP A 135 -26.67 -21.64 9.69
CA ASP A 135 -25.62 -22.66 9.58
C ASP A 135 -25.84 -23.62 8.41
N ALA A 136 -27.07 -24.10 8.20
CA ALA A 136 -27.39 -24.97 7.05
C ALA A 136 -27.25 -24.25 5.70
N TRP A 137 -27.72 -23.00 5.61
CA TRP A 137 -27.53 -22.18 4.40
C TRP A 137 -26.05 -21.85 4.15
N ALA A 138 -25.29 -21.58 5.21
CA ALA A 138 -23.85 -21.36 5.12
C ALA A 138 -23.11 -22.63 4.70
N LEU A 139 -23.57 -23.80 5.14
CA LEU A 139 -23.02 -25.07 4.72
C LEU A 139 -23.27 -25.31 3.23
N LEU A 140 -24.47 -25.04 2.74
CA LEU A 140 -24.80 -25.12 1.32
C LEU A 140 -23.93 -24.17 0.48
N GLY A 141 -23.76 -22.93 0.93
CA GLY A 141 -22.91 -21.96 0.23
C GLY A 141 -21.44 -22.39 0.19
N GLN A 142 -20.90 -22.90 1.30
CA GLN A 142 -19.53 -23.45 1.34
C GLN A 142 -19.40 -24.66 0.42
N ALA A 143 -20.36 -25.60 0.47
CA ALA A 143 -20.35 -26.79 -0.37
C ALA A 143 -20.36 -26.43 -1.86
N ARG A 144 -21.22 -25.50 -2.29
CA ARG A 144 -21.24 -25.00 -3.68
C ARG A 144 -19.92 -24.33 -4.08
N PHE A 145 -19.37 -23.49 -3.20
CA PHE A 145 -18.08 -22.84 -3.45
C PHE A 145 -16.95 -23.85 -3.67
N HIS A 146 -16.87 -24.88 -2.82
CA HIS A 146 -15.87 -25.94 -2.95
C HIS A 146 -16.15 -26.87 -4.14
N PHE A 147 -17.41 -27.03 -4.55
CA PHE A 147 -17.80 -27.87 -5.69
C PHE A 147 -17.43 -27.24 -7.03
N GLY A 148 -17.23 -25.91 -7.04
CA GLY A 148 -16.91 -25.12 -8.24
C GLY A 148 -18.10 -24.29 -8.75
N GLU A 149 -19.27 -24.42 -8.12
CA GLU A 149 -20.48 -23.61 -8.32
C GLU A 149 -20.35 -22.27 -7.59
N ILE A 150 -19.35 -21.48 -7.99
CA ILE A 150 -18.94 -20.27 -7.26
C ILE A 150 -20.03 -19.18 -7.32
N GLU A 151 -20.70 -18.99 -8.45
CA GLU A 151 -21.75 -17.96 -8.58
C GLU A 151 -23.01 -18.38 -7.78
N GLU A 152 -23.34 -19.67 -7.80
CA GLU A 152 -24.49 -20.25 -7.10
C GLU A 152 -24.29 -20.32 -5.58
N ALA A 153 -23.05 -20.19 -5.09
CA ALA A 153 -22.72 -20.07 -3.67
C ALA A 153 -23.18 -18.73 -3.05
N ILE A 154 -23.38 -17.69 -3.88
CA ILE A 154 -23.78 -16.36 -3.41
C ILE A 154 -25.13 -16.39 -2.70
N GLN A 155 -26.15 -16.99 -3.32
CA GLN A 155 -27.52 -16.97 -2.80
C GLN A 155 -27.64 -17.65 -1.42
N PRO A 156 -27.13 -18.88 -1.22
CA PRO A 156 -27.10 -19.50 0.11
C PRO A 156 -26.32 -18.68 1.15
N MET A 157 -25.19 -18.07 0.77
CA MET A 157 -24.40 -17.25 1.69
C MET A 157 -25.11 -15.97 2.11
N VAL A 158 -25.76 -15.28 1.17
CA VAL A 158 -26.59 -14.11 1.48
C VAL A 158 -27.71 -14.52 2.42
N ARG A 159 -28.38 -15.64 2.15
CA ARG A 159 -29.44 -16.15 3.02
C ARG A 159 -28.94 -16.46 4.43
N ALA A 160 -27.76 -17.06 4.57
CA ALA A 160 -27.13 -17.28 5.87
C ALA A 160 -26.84 -15.97 6.61
N SER A 161 -26.27 -14.98 5.91
CA SER A 161 -26.02 -13.64 6.47
C SER A 161 -27.29 -12.89 6.86
N ASP A 162 -28.42 -13.14 6.18
CA ASP A 162 -29.69 -12.51 6.54
C ASP A 162 -30.30 -13.12 7.81
N LEU A 163 -30.11 -14.43 7.98
CA LEU A 163 -30.63 -15.18 9.13
C LEU A 163 -29.81 -14.93 10.40
N ASP A 164 -28.51 -14.71 10.25
CA ASP A 164 -27.62 -14.32 11.35
C ASP A 164 -26.60 -13.25 10.88
N PRO A 165 -26.99 -11.96 10.93
CA PRO A 165 -26.15 -10.86 10.48
C PRO A 165 -24.91 -10.59 11.34
N GLN A 166 -24.83 -11.16 12.54
CA GLN A 166 -23.74 -10.90 13.50
C GLN A 166 -22.60 -11.92 13.36
N ASN A 167 -22.75 -12.92 12.50
CA ASN A 167 -21.72 -13.92 12.29
C ASN A 167 -20.69 -13.47 11.24
N PRO A 168 -19.46 -13.13 11.65
CA PRO A 168 -18.43 -12.64 10.72
C PRO A 168 -18.01 -13.70 9.69
N LYS A 169 -18.19 -14.99 9.99
CA LYS A 169 -17.80 -16.09 9.10
C LYS A 169 -18.56 -16.04 7.78
N PHE A 170 -19.83 -15.65 7.80
CA PHE A 170 -20.66 -15.60 6.58
C PHE A 170 -20.23 -14.46 5.66
N ALA A 171 -19.98 -13.27 6.21
CA ALA A 171 -19.40 -12.16 5.46
C ALA A 171 -18.01 -12.53 4.90
N TYR A 172 -17.18 -13.21 5.70
CA TYR A 172 -15.87 -13.68 5.25
C TYR A 172 -15.97 -14.64 4.07
N VAL A 173 -16.78 -15.69 4.15
CA VAL A 173 -16.94 -16.67 3.06
C VAL A 173 -17.57 -16.01 1.82
N LEU A 174 -18.55 -15.12 1.99
CA LEU A 174 -19.10 -14.35 0.88
C LEU A 174 -18.03 -13.47 0.20
N GLY A 175 -17.09 -12.91 0.97
CA GLY A 175 -15.91 -12.23 0.46
C GLY A 175 -15.02 -13.14 -0.39
N GLN A 176 -14.77 -14.38 0.07
CA GLN A 176 -14.00 -15.38 -0.68
C GLN A 176 -14.68 -15.76 -2.00
N VAL A 177 -16.01 -15.91 -1.99
CA VAL A 177 -16.82 -16.15 -3.19
C VAL A 177 -16.64 -15.01 -4.19
N PHE A 178 -16.81 -13.75 -3.75
CA PHE A 178 -16.64 -12.58 -4.62
C PHE A 178 -15.21 -12.43 -5.15
N GLU A 179 -14.21 -12.73 -4.32
CA GLU A 179 -12.81 -12.67 -4.74
C GLU A 179 -12.52 -13.69 -5.85
N LYS A 180 -13.07 -14.90 -5.73
CA LYS A 180 -12.90 -15.97 -6.72
C LYS A 180 -13.59 -15.63 -8.06
N LEU A 181 -14.68 -14.88 -8.01
CA LEU A 181 -15.37 -14.34 -9.19
C LEU A 181 -14.69 -13.10 -9.79
N GLY A 182 -13.59 -12.62 -9.18
CA GLY A 182 -12.90 -11.41 -9.62
C GLY A 182 -13.63 -10.10 -9.26
N LYS A 183 -14.71 -10.16 -8.48
CA LYS A 183 -15.47 -8.99 -8.00
C LYS A 183 -14.77 -8.40 -6.76
N LEU A 184 -13.55 -7.90 -6.95
CA LEU A 184 -12.64 -7.52 -5.86
C LEU A 184 -13.19 -6.42 -4.94
N ASP A 185 -13.95 -5.46 -5.48
CA ASP A 185 -14.55 -4.39 -4.67
C ASP A 185 -15.59 -4.94 -3.68
N ARG A 186 -16.41 -5.90 -4.12
CA ARG A 186 -17.39 -6.57 -3.25
C ARG A 186 -16.70 -7.49 -2.24
N ALA A 187 -15.61 -8.15 -2.64
CA ALA A 187 -14.81 -8.94 -1.71
C ALA A 187 -14.23 -8.07 -0.59
N GLU A 188 -13.69 -6.89 -0.94
CA GLU A 188 -13.18 -5.92 0.04
C GLU A 188 -14.26 -5.47 1.02
N GLU A 189 -15.46 -5.15 0.53
CA GLU A 189 -16.60 -4.76 1.36
C GLU A 189 -16.97 -5.85 2.37
N GLN A 190 -17.08 -7.09 1.92
CA GLN A 190 -17.46 -8.21 2.78
C GLN A 190 -16.36 -8.59 3.78
N TYR A 191 -15.07 -8.53 3.39
CA TYR A 191 -13.97 -8.73 4.32
C TYR A 191 -13.87 -7.61 5.37
N LYS A 192 -14.13 -6.35 4.99
CA LYS A 192 -14.24 -5.24 5.95
C LYS A 192 -15.40 -5.43 6.90
N HIS A 193 -16.54 -5.93 6.40
CA HIS A 193 -17.69 -6.23 7.24
C HIS A 193 -17.36 -7.33 8.26
N ALA A 194 -16.76 -8.44 7.82
CA ALA A 194 -16.30 -9.52 8.70
C ALA A 194 -15.31 -9.01 9.78
N LEU A 195 -14.34 -8.19 9.39
CA LEU A 195 -13.38 -7.58 10.33
C LEU A 195 -14.03 -6.54 11.25
N GLY A 196 -15.11 -5.88 10.82
CA GLY A 196 -15.88 -4.95 11.65
C GLY A 196 -16.68 -5.67 12.74
N LEU A 197 -17.20 -6.87 12.42
CA LEU A 197 -17.92 -7.74 13.35
C LEU A 197 -16.97 -8.43 14.35
N ASP A 198 -15.78 -8.85 13.90
CA ASP A 198 -14.72 -9.39 14.76
C ASP A 198 -13.35 -8.74 14.46
N PRO A 199 -13.04 -7.62 15.15
CA PRO A 199 -11.79 -6.88 14.94
C PRO A 199 -10.53 -7.59 15.44
N VAL A 200 -10.68 -8.63 16.28
CA VAL A 200 -9.55 -9.32 16.91
C VAL A 200 -9.06 -10.49 16.06
N HIS A 201 -9.87 -10.95 15.11
CA HIS A 201 -9.49 -12.09 14.28
C HIS A 201 -8.40 -11.75 13.25
N THR A 202 -7.17 -12.19 13.53
CA THR A 202 -5.99 -12.00 12.67
C THR A 202 -6.19 -12.50 11.24
N GLY A 203 -6.94 -13.59 11.05
CA GLY A 203 -7.18 -14.21 9.74
C GLY A 203 -7.97 -13.31 8.78
N TYR A 204 -8.97 -12.57 9.27
CA TYR A 204 -9.72 -11.61 8.44
C TYR A 204 -8.85 -10.42 8.03
N LYS A 205 -8.03 -9.94 8.97
CA LYS A 205 -7.05 -8.88 8.74
C LYS A 205 -5.99 -9.29 7.72
N TYR A 206 -5.48 -10.51 7.83
CA TYR A 206 -4.54 -11.09 6.87
C TYR A 206 -5.15 -11.18 5.48
N THR A 207 -6.39 -11.67 5.37
CA THR A 207 -7.08 -11.82 4.08
C THR A 207 -7.31 -10.47 3.40
N LEU A 208 -7.76 -9.46 4.15
CA LEU A 208 -7.92 -8.10 3.65
C LEU A 208 -6.56 -7.48 3.25
N GLY A 209 -5.51 -7.72 4.04
CA GLY A 209 -4.14 -7.29 3.72
C GLY A 209 -3.61 -7.93 2.42
N SER A 210 -3.85 -9.23 2.23
CA SER A 210 -3.48 -9.96 1.00
C SER A 210 -4.27 -9.44 -0.20
N LEU A 211 -5.57 -9.16 -0.04
CA LEU A 211 -6.39 -8.54 -1.08
C LEU A 211 -5.85 -7.16 -1.50
N TYR A 212 -5.36 -6.36 -0.54
CA TYR A 212 -4.71 -5.07 -0.86
C TYR A 212 -3.41 -5.23 -1.64
N VAL A 213 -2.59 -6.23 -1.32
CA VAL A 213 -1.39 -6.54 -2.13
C VAL A 213 -1.81 -6.93 -3.56
N LYS A 214 -2.81 -7.80 -3.71
CA LYS A 214 -3.34 -8.27 -5.00
C LYS A 214 -3.94 -7.14 -5.85
N THR A 215 -4.62 -6.17 -5.23
CA THR A 215 -5.22 -5.00 -5.88
C THR A 215 -4.23 -3.85 -6.10
N LYS A 216 -2.92 -4.08 -5.92
CA LYS A 216 -1.83 -3.10 -6.05
C LYS A 216 -1.85 -1.97 -5.02
N ARG A 217 -2.67 -2.08 -3.98
CA ARG A 217 -2.66 -1.22 -2.78
C ARG A 217 -1.61 -1.71 -1.78
N ILE A 218 -0.38 -1.89 -2.27
CA ILE A 218 0.68 -2.64 -1.56
C ILE A 218 1.03 -1.98 -0.21
N ARG A 219 0.99 -0.64 -0.11
CA ARG A 219 1.28 0.06 1.15
C ARG A 219 0.26 -0.27 2.26
N ASP A 220 -1.02 -0.28 1.92
CA ASP A 220 -2.10 -0.64 2.85
C ASP A 220 -1.97 -2.11 3.26
N GLY A 221 -1.68 -2.98 2.28
CA GLY A 221 -1.44 -4.40 2.51
C GLY A 221 -0.26 -4.67 3.45
N ILE A 222 0.90 -4.02 3.22
CA ILE A 222 2.07 -4.12 4.10
C ILE A 222 1.71 -3.73 5.52
N LYS A 223 1.02 -2.61 5.73
CA LYS A 223 0.64 -2.15 7.06
C LYS A 223 -0.22 -3.18 7.80
N MET A 224 -1.18 -3.80 7.10
CA MET A 224 -2.03 -4.83 7.70
C MET A 224 -1.26 -6.12 8.00
N LEU A 225 -0.41 -6.57 7.07
CA LEU A 225 0.41 -7.77 7.24
C LEU A 225 1.48 -7.61 8.34
N GLU A 226 2.08 -6.42 8.48
CA GLU A 226 2.98 -6.09 9.61
C GLU A 226 2.26 -6.22 10.95
N GLN A 227 0.98 -5.79 11.02
CA GLN A 227 0.17 -5.95 12.23
C GLN A 227 -0.18 -7.42 12.50
N CYS A 228 -0.55 -8.20 11.48
CA CYS A 228 -0.78 -9.65 11.62
C CYS A 228 0.47 -10.37 12.13
N LEU A 229 1.64 -10.01 11.62
CA LEU A 229 2.91 -10.58 12.08
C LEU A 229 3.28 -10.13 13.51
N HIS A 230 2.86 -8.94 13.93
CA HIS A 230 3.05 -8.50 15.31
C HIS A 230 2.22 -9.34 16.29
N GLU A 231 1.00 -9.70 15.90
CA GLU A 231 0.08 -10.54 16.68
C GLU A 231 0.52 -12.00 16.70
N GLU A 232 0.95 -12.55 15.55
CA GLU A 232 1.44 -13.93 15.41
C GLU A 232 2.83 -13.97 14.74
N PRO A 233 3.93 -13.79 15.50
CA PRO A 233 5.28 -13.65 14.95
C PRO A 233 5.82 -14.90 14.22
N ASP A 234 5.29 -16.08 14.55
CA ASP A 234 5.73 -17.35 13.95
C ASP A 234 4.89 -17.75 12.72
N ASN A 235 3.92 -16.91 12.37
CA ASN A 235 3.08 -16.92 11.18
C ASN A 235 3.83 -17.10 9.83
N GLN A 236 4.18 -18.31 9.38
CA GLN A 236 4.93 -18.48 8.10
C GLN A 236 4.18 -17.95 6.87
N ASN A 237 2.85 -18.06 6.85
CA ASN A 237 2.06 -17.49 5.75
C ASN A 237 2.14 -15.96 5.75
N TYR A 238 2.10 -15.34 6.93
CA TYR A 238 2.22 -13.88 7.07
C TYR A 238 3.60 -13.40 6.66
N LYS A 239 4.66 -14.09 7.09
CA LYS A 239 6.05 -13.82 6.68
C LYS A 239 6.21 -13.90 5.15
N LYS A 240 5.67 -14.95 4.54
CA LYS A 240 5.73 -15.18 3.09
C LYS A 240 5.03 -14.08 2.31
N GLU A 241 3.78 -13.75 2.64
CA GLU A 241 3.04 -12.69 1.95
C GLU A 241 3.66 -11.30 2.16
N LEU A 242 4.15 -11.00 3.36
CA LEU A 242 4.84 -9.75 3.65
C LEU A 242 6.18 -9.64 2.90
N ALA A 243 6.95 -10.72 2.81
CA ALA A 243 8.20 -10.76 2.03
C ALA A 243 7.95 -10.52 0.53
N LYS A 244 6.91 -11.14 -0.05
CA LYS A 244 6.48 -10.86 -1.43
C LYS A 244 6.06 -9.40 -1.60
N ALA A 245 5.30 -8.86 -0.65
CA ALA A 245 4.88 -7.45 -0.68
C ALA A 245 6.10 -6.50 -0.64
N TYR A 246 7.10 -6.77 0.20
CA TYR A 246 8.36 -6.02 0.22
C TYR A 246 9.16 -6.14 -1.07
N LEU A 247 9.29 -7.34 -1.63
CA LEU A 247 9.98 -7.56 -2.91
C LEU A 247 9.31 -6.79 -4.05
N SER A 248 7.98 -6.84 -4.12
CA SER A 248 7.21 -6.09 -5.12
C SER A 248 7.39 -4.57 -4.96
N THR A 249 7.48 -4.08 -3.73
CA THR A 249 7.66 -2.65 -3.42
C THR A 249 9.08 -2.19 -3.76
N ALA A 250 10.09 -3.00 -3.45
CA ALA A 250 11.50 -2.67 -3.66
C ALA A 250 11.82 -2.28 -5.10
N CYS A 251 11.21 -2.95 -6.08
CA CYS A 251 11.42 -2.71 -7.51
C CYS A 251 10.29 -1.94 -8.21
N SER A 252 9.36 -1.35 -7.44
CA SER A 252 8.17 -0.69 -7.99
C SER A 252 8.49 0.63 -8.70
N SER A 253 9.49 1.37 -8.23
CA SER A 253 9.90 2.66 -8.82
C SER A 253 10.93 2.54 -9.94
N TRP A 254 11.46 1.34 -10.18
CA TRP A 254 12.51 1.14 -11.17
C TRP A 254 11.94 1.15 -12.59
N ARG A 255 12.67 1.76 -13.53
CA ARG A 255 12.24 1.85 -14.92
C ARG A 255 12.49 0.54 -15.65
N VAL A 256 11.46 0.06 -16.34
CA VAL A 256 11.53 -1.13 -17.21
C VAL A 256 12.07 -0.71 -18.57
N ILE A 257 13.08 -1.42 -19.06
CA ILE A 257 13.69 -1.25 -20.38
C ILE A 257 13.42 -2.52 -21.20
N SER A 258 12.93 -2.33 -22.44
CA SER A 258 12.64 -3.42 -23.38
C SER A 258 13.88 -3.90 -24.13
N THR A 259 13.75 -5.03 -24.83
CA THR A 259 14.79 -5.53 -25.74
C THR A 259 15.07 -4.51 -26.87
N GLY A 260 16.33 -4.36 -27.24
CA GLY A 260 16.76 -3.45 -28.32
C GLY A 260 17.09 -2.01 -27.89
N HIS A 261 17.14 -1.71 -26.58
CA HIS A 261 17.66 -0.42 -26.12
C HIS A 261 19.15 -0.28 -26.50
N PRO A 262 19.61 0.87 -27.04
CA PRO A 262 20.96 0.99 -27.62
C PRO A 262 22.11 0.72 -26.63
N TYR A 263 21.86 0.95 -25.34
CA TYR A 263 22.88 0.95 -24.29
C TYR A 263 22.62 -0.01 -23.13
N LEU A 264 21.41 -0.57 -23.02
CA LEU A 264 21.00 -1.36 -21.85
C LEU A 264 20.31 -2.63 -22.32
N SER A 265 20.60 -3.75 -21.63
CA SER A 265 19.84 -4.98 -21.80
C SER A 265 18.42 -4.81 -21.27
N ALA A 266 17.50 -5.66 -21.73
CA ALA A 266 16.15 -5.68 -21.17
C ALA A 266 16.20 -5.98 -19.66
N GLY A 267 15.42 -5.23 -18.87
CA GLY A 267 15.41 -5.39 -17.41
C GLY A 267 14.91 -4.15 -16.67
N ARG A 268 15.04 -4.16 -15.34
CA ARG A 268 14.68 -3.04 -14.46
C ARG A 268 15.92 -2.28 -14.01
N TYR A 269 15.86 -0.95 -14.11
CA TYR A 269 16.97 -0.06 -13.77
C TYR A 269 16.53 1.08 -12.86
N PRO A 270 17.29 1.36 -11.79
CA PRO A 270 17.01 2.49 -10.92
C PRO A 270 17.34 3.82 -11.62
N THR A 271 16.44 4.79 -11.47
CA THR A 271 16.59 6.14 -12.03
C THR A 271 17.09 7.15 -11.00
N ASP A 272 16.94 6.86 -9.71
CA ASP A 272 17.37 7.72 -8.62
C ASP A 272 18.07 6.97 -7.49
N GLN A 273 18.91 7.69 -6.74
CA GLN A 273 19.58 7.16 -5.54
C GLN A 273 18.56 6.75 -4.47
N VAL A 274 17.46 7.52 -4.36
CA VAL A 274 16.39 7.28 -3.37
C VAL A 274 15.73 5.91 -3.62
N ASP A 275 15.50 5.55 -4.88
CA ASP A 275 14.93 4.25 -5.26
C ASP A 275 15.80 3.09 -4.77
N MET A 276 17.12 3.24 -4.87
CA MET A 276 18.06 2.21 -4.44
C MET A 276 18.13 2.07 -2.93
N THR A 277 18.10 3.19 -2.20
CA THR A 277 18.02 3.16 -0.74
C THR A 277 16.72 2.53 -0.26
N MET A 278 15.59 2.84 -0.90
CA MET A 278 14.30 2.24 -0.59
C MET A 278 14.29 0.73 -0.87
N ALA A 279 14.82 0.31 -2.02
CA ALA A 279 14.93 -1.10 -2.36
C ALA A 279 15.78 -1.88 -1.33
N GLU A 280 16.91 -1.31 -0.89
CA GLU A 280 17.76 -1.92 0.14
C GLU A 280 17.04 -2.05 1.49
N VAL A 281 16.26 -1.05 1.91
CA VAL A 281 15.45 -1.10 3.14
C VAL A 281 14.42 -2.23 3.06
N TYR A 282 13.64 -2.31 1.99
CA TYR A 282 12.60 -3.34 1.86
C TYR A 282 13.17 -4.75 1.74
N LEU A 283 14.28 -4.95 1.01
CA LEU A 283 14.92 -6.26 0.92
C LEU A 283 15.58 -6.69 2.24
N ASN A 284 16.08 -5.75 3.04
CA ASN A 284 16.58 -6.06 4.37
C ASN A 284 15.45 -6.44 5.31
N ARG A 285 14.30 -5.75 5.25
CA ARG A 285 13.09 -6.16 5.98
C ARG A 285 12.61 -7.55 5.55
N ALA A 286 12.53 -7.81 4.25
CA ALA A 286 12.11 -9.11 3.72
C ALA A 286 13.04 -10.25 4.18
N ALA A 287 14.35 -10.05 4.12
CA ALA A 287 15.30 -11.06 4.57
C ALA A 287 15.31 -11.29 6.08
N ALA A 288 14.92 -10.29 6.88
CA ALA A 288 14.81 -10.43 8.33
C ALA A 288 13.66 -11.37 8.74
N LEU A 289 12.65 -11.54 7.88
CA LEU A 289 11.47 -12.37 8.17
C LEU A 289 11.78 -13.86 8.29
N SER A 290 12.92 -14.33 7.76
CA SER A 290 13.33 -15.75 7.77
C SER A 290 12.20 -16.68 7.30
N VAL A 291 11.84 -16.56 6.02
CA VAL A 291 10.74 -17.30 5.39
C VAL A 291 11.18 -18.73 5.04
N ASP A 292 10.36 -19.72 5.40
CA ASP A 292 10.56 -21.13 5.03
C ASP A 292 10.10 -21.42 3.57
N ASP A 293 10.57 -20.61 2.62
CA ASP A 293 10.26 -20.75 1.19
C ASP A 293 11.56 -20.65 0.37
N PRO A 294 12.10 -21.78 -0.13
CA PRO A 294 13.35 -21.80 -0.87
C PRO A 294 13.34 -20.89 -2.10
N GLU A 295 12.24 -20.88 -2.85
CA GLU A 295 12.10 -20.10 -4.09
C GLU A 295 12.15 -18.61 -3.78
N LEU A 296 11.35 -18.16 -2.80
CA LEU A 296 11.34 -16.76 -2.39
C LEU A 296 12.68 -16.32 -1.77
N SER A 297 13.34 -17.21 -1.03
CA SER A 297 14.66 -16.94 -0.45
C SER A 297 15.73 -16.75 -1.54
N GLU A 298 15.64 -17.53 -2.61
CA GLU A 298 16.52 -17.43 -3.76
C GLU A 298 16.28 -16.12 -4.52
N GLU A 299 15.02 -15.77 -4.80
CA GLU A 299 14.66 -14.51 -5.44
C GLU A 299 15.17 -13.29 -4.65
N LEU A 300 15.01 -13.29 -3.32
CA LEU A 300 15.51 -12.23 -2.44
C LEU A 300 17.04 -12.13 -2.50
N SER A 301 17.74 -13.28 -2.53
CA SER A 301 19.19 -13.34 -2.62
C SER A 301 19.70 -12.79 -3.96
N GLN A 302 19.10 -13.25 -5.07
CA GLN A 302 19.43 -12.79 -6.42
C GLN A 302 19.22 -11.28 -6.55
N MET A 303 18.09 -10.76 -6.05
CA MET A 303 17.78 -9.33 -6.12
C MET A 303 18.74 -8.49 -5.28
N LYS A 304 19.13 -8.98 -4.10
CA LYS A 304 20.17 -8.33 -3.28
C LYS A 304 21.50 -8.31 -4.01
N GLU A 305 21.90 -9.43 -4.61
CA GLU A 305 23.13 -9.52 -5.38
C GLU A 305 23.12 -8.51 -6.54
N ASP A 306 22.03 -8.41 -7.28
CA ASP A 306 21.87 -7.45 -8.37
C ASP A 306 21.97 -5.99 -7.92
N ILE A 307 21.36 -5.65 -6.78
CA ILE A 307 21.50 -4.32 -6.18
C ILE A 307 22.95 -4.04 -5.79
N THR A 308 23.64 -5.03 -5.21
CA THR A 308 25.05 -4.88 -4.83
C THR A 308 25.95 -4.76 -6.06
N LYS A 309 25.69 -5.48 -7.15
CA LYS A 309 26.39 -5.33 -8.43
C LYS A 309 26.20 -3.94 -9.03
N LYS A 310 25.06 -3.29 -8.78
CA LYS A 310 24.80 -1.89 -9.16
C LYS A 310 25.51 -0.87 -8.26
N LYS A 311 26.12 -1.27 -7.12
CA LYS A 311 27.02 -0.39 -6.34
C LYS A 311 28.34 -0.23 -7.08
N GLY A 312 28.57 0.96 -7.62
CA GLY A 312 29.87 1.36 -8.15
C GLY A 312 30.69 2.12 -7.12
N ARG A 313 31.96 2.38 -7.41
CA ARG A 313 32.72 3.40 -6.69
C ARG A 313 32.80 4.64 -7.58
N LYS A 314 32.33 5.77 -7.05
CA LYS A 314 32.51 7.08 -7.69
C LYS A 314 33.48 7.89 -6.86
N PHE A 315 34.40 8.56 -7.54
CA PHE A 315 35.32 9.48 -6.93
C PHE A 315 34.54 10.69 -6.41
N ALA A 316 34.49 10.84 -5.10
CA ALA A 316 33.85 11.97 -4.41
C ALA A 316 34.90 12.95 -3.84
N GLY A 317 36.17 12.76 -4.22
CA GLY A 317 37.26 13.66 -3.85
C GLY A 317 37.37 14.84 -4.80
N SER A 318 38.35 15.70 -4.53
CA SER A 318 38.66 16.80 -5.43
C SER A 318 39.68 16.37 -6.48
N TRP A 319 39.28 16.41 -7.75
CA TRP A 319 40.20 16.16 -8.87
C TRP A 319 41.31 17.22 -8.93
N THR A 320 41.02 18.46 -8.51
CA THR A 320 42.04 19.50 -8.41
C THR A 320 43.08 19.16 -7.36
N ALA A 321 42.69 18.53 -6.25
CA ALA A 321 43.64 18.08 -5.23
C ALA A 321 44.59 16.99 -5.75
N ILE A 322 44.12 16.08 -6.62
CA ILE A 322 44.97 15.08 -7.29
C ILE A 322 45.98 15.77 -8.20
N VAL A 323 45.49 16.60 -9.13
CA VAL A 323 46.36 17.26 -10.11
C VAL A 323 47.40 18.15 -9.44
N VAL A 324 46.98 18.93 -8.44
CA VAL A 324 47.89 19.81 -7.70
C VAL A 324 48.91 19.00 -6.89
N SER A 325 48.50 17.95 -6.18
CA SER A 325 49.44 17.13 -5.42
C SER A 325 50.44 16.40 -6.34
N SER A 326 50.01 15.94 -7.51
CA SER A 326 50.91 15.38 -8.53
C SER A 326 51.91 16.41 -9.06
N ILE A 327 51.50 17.65 -9.34
CA ILE A 327 52.41 18.70 -9.83
C ILE A 327 53.38 19.16 -8.73
N ALA A 328 52.87 19.41 -7.52
CA ALA A 328 53.69 19.80 -6.37
C ALA A 328 54.78 18.75 -6.09
N LEU A 329 54.43 17.48 -6.25
CA LEU A 329 55.35 16.37 -6.14
C LEU A 329 56.43 16.35 -7.23
N ILE A 330 56.07 16.60 -8.48
CA ILE A 330 57.04 16.68 -9.58
C ILE A 330 58.04 17.81 -9.30
N ILE A 331 57.58 18.95 -8.80
CA ILE A 331 58.42 20.10 -8.43
C ILE A 331 59.34 19.75 -7.26
N THR A 332 58.86 19.09 -6.20
CA THR A 332 59.71 18.69 -5.06
C THR A 332 60.75 17.65 -5.45
N LEU A 333 60.41 16.70 -6.31
CA LEU A 333 61.36 15.74 -6.88
C LEU A 333 62.45 16.42 -7.72
N TRP A 334 62.09 17.47 -8.48
CA TRP A 334 63.03 18.23 -9.29
C TRP A 334 63.98 19.10 -8.43
N LEU A 335 63.46 19.74 -7.38
CA LEU A 335 64.24 20.61 -6.49
C LEU A 335 65.16 19.83 -5.54
N ASN A 336 64.73 18.66 -5.05
CA ASN A 336 65.50 17.83 -4.13
C ASN A 336 65.35 16.34 -4.51
N PRO A 337 66.18 15.83 -5.43
CA PRO A 337 66.11 14.43 -5.82
C PRO A 337 66.61 13.52 -4.69
N SER A 338 65.69 12.76 -4.10
CA SER A 338 66.00 11.74 -3.09
C SER A 338 65.13 10.51 -3.30
N TRP A 339 65.65 9.33 -2.95
CA TRP A 339 64.89 8.08 -3.06
C TRP A 339 63.67 8.05 -2.10
N LEU A 340 63.76 8.74 -0.96
CA LEU A 340 62.65 8.91 -0.02
C LEU A 340 61.47 9.68 -0.65
N ASN A 341 61.74 10.60 -1.59
CA ASN A 341 60.67 11.32 -2.29
C ASN A 341 59.86 10.45 -3.24
N GLY A 342 60.39 9.26 -3.59
CA GLY A 342 59.65 8.24 -4.33
C GLY A 342 58.41 7.72 -3.57
N LEU A 343 58.41 7.75 -2.24
CA LEU A 343 57.25 7.37 -1.43
C LEU A 343 56.07 8.34 -1.59
N PHE A 344 56.35 9.62 -1.91
CA PHE A 344 55.31 10.62 -2.10
C PHE A 344 54.61 10.51 -3.47
N LEU A 345 55.17 9.78 -4.45
CA LEU A 345 54.51 9.42 -5.73
C LEU A 345 53.23 8.64 -5.54
N ALA A 346 53.11 7.90 -4.45
CA ALA A 346 51.89 7.18 -4.13
C ALA A 346 50.78 8.11 -3.59
N LEU A 347 51.07 9.30 -3.05
CA LEU A 347 50.07 10.10 -2.32
C LEU A 347 48.88 10.56 -3.16
N PRO A 348 49.04 11.12 -4.38
CA PRO A 348 47.90 11.51 -5.21
C PRO A 348 47.03 10.31 -5.59
N PHE A 349 47.67 9.16 -5.84
CA PHE A 349 46.99 7.90 -6.14
C PHE A 349 46.27 7.32 -4.92
N LEU A 350 46.87 7.37 -3.74
CA LEU A 350 46.25 6.97 -2.48
C LEU A 350 45.10 7.91 -2.09
N TYR A 351 45.21 9.21 -2.37
CA TYR A 351 44.10 10.15 -2.23
C TYR A 351 42.95 9.80 -3.19
N PHE A 352 43.26 9.52 -4.45
CA PHE A 352 42.28 9.04 -5.41
C PHE A 352 41.54 7.80 -4.88
N LEU A 353 42.27 6.77 -4.47
CA LEU A 353 41.70 5.52 -3.94
C LEU A 353 40.91 5.72 -2.64
N SER A 354 41.41 6.56 -1.72
CA SER A 354 40.73 6.84 -0.45
C SER A 354 39.41 7.61 -0.65
N ALA A 355 39.33 8.47 -1.66
CA ALA A 355 38.14 9.27 -1.95
C ALA A 355 37.15 8.58 -2.92
N LEU A 356 37.42 7.34 -3.33
CA LEU A 356 36.43 6.49 -3.99
C LEU A 356 35.37 6.06 -2.98
N THR A 357 34.17 6.64 -3.10
CA THR A 357 33.01 6.30 -2.27
C THR A 357 32.11 5.30 -2.99
N PRO A 358 31.55 4.29 -2.29
CA PRO A 358 30.53 3.43 -2.86
C PRO A 358 29.25 4.26 -3.11
N GLN A 359 28.80 4.29 -4.36
CA GLN A 359 27.56 4.95 -4.78
C GLN A 359 26.82 4.05 -5.77
N TYR A 360 25.48 4.10 -5.77
CA TYR A 360 24.72 3.34 -6.76
C TYR A 360 24.93 3.94 -8.15
N ARG A 361 25.07 3.06 -9.14
CA ARG A 361 25.02 3.45 -10.55
C ARG A 361 23.58 3.81 -10.89
N ILE A 362 23.36 5.08 -11.20
CA ILE A 362 22.08 5.62 -11.65
C ILE A 362 22.14 5.69 -13.18
N TYR A 363 21.13 5.12 -13.84
CA TYR A 363 21.12 4.96 -15.30
C TYR A 363 20.30 6.04 -16.03
N ARG A 364 19.88 7.10 -15.32
CA ARG A 364 18.99 8.14 -15.86
C ARG A 364 19.50 8.74 -17.17
N LYS A 365 20.82 9.01 -17.26
CA LYS A 365 21.45 9.62 -18.43
C LYS A 365 21.55 8.65 -19.61
N GLU A 366 21.91 7.40 -19.33
CA GLU A 366 21.98 6.30 -20.30
C GLU A 366 20.60 5.97 -20.88
N ILE A 367 19.55 6.09 -20.06
CA ILE A 367 18.14 5.93 -20.48
C ILE A 367 17.67 7.14 -21.32
N GLN A 368 18.19 8.34 -21.06
CA GLN A 368 17.85 9.57 -21.81
C GLN A 368 18.71 9.76 -23.08
N GLY A 369 19.72 8.92 -23.31
CA GLY A 369 20.63 9.03 -24.46
C GLY A 369 21.63 10.19 -24.35
N GLU A 370 21.73 10.84 -23.20
CA GLU A 370 22.63 11.97 -22.96
C GLU A 370 23.99 11.47 -22.45
N THR A 371 25.01 11.49 -23.29
CA THR A 371 26.40 11.29 -22.86
C THR A 371 26.89 12.56 -22.16
N ALA A 372 26.90 12.56 -20.83
CA ALA A 372 27.33 13.73 -20.07
C ALA A 372 28.82 14.06 -20.34
N LYS A 373 29.08 15.29 -20.76
CA LYS A 373 30.40 15.92 -20.56
C LYS A 373 30.77 15.82 -19.06
N THR A 374 32.03 15.53 -18.76
CA THR A 374 32.50 15.39 -17.39
C THR A 374 32.37 16.71 -16.63
N ASP A 375 32.09 16.66 -15.32
CA ASP A 375 31.97 17.87 -14.47
C ASP A 375 33.21 18.78 -14.54
N PHE A 376 34.36 18.20 -14.88
CA PHE A 376 35.61 18.91 -15.11
C PHE A 376 35.58 19.82 -16.34
N ALA A 377 34.92 19.40 -17.42
CA ALA A 377 34.76 20.22 -18.62
C ALA A 377 33.92 21.47 -18.33
N TYR A 378 32.87 21.33 -17.51
CA TYR A 378 31.98 22.43 -17.15
C TYR A 378 32.61 23.43 -16.16
N LEU A 379 33.37 22.93 -15.18
CA LEU A 379 34.12 23.77 -14.25
C LEU A 379 35.19 24.59 -14.99
N PHE A 380 35.86 23.96 -15.97
CA PHE A 380 36.89 24.59 -16.78
C PHE A 380 36.31 25.64 -17.72
N GLU A 381 35.20 25.35 -18.41
CA GLU A 381 34.45 26.34 -19.21
C GLU A 381 34.05 27.56 -18.36
N ARG A 382 33.46 27.36 -17.16
CA ARG A 382 33.06 28.49 -16.30
C ARG A 382 34.22 29.34 -15.78
N LEU A 383 35.36 28.72 -15.48
CA LEU A 383 36.55 29.45 -15.03
C LEU A 383 37.21 30.21 -16.18
N GLN A 384 37.20 29.63 -17.38
CA GLN A 384 37.69 30.23 -18.61
C GLN A 384 36.78 31.38 -19.08
N ASP A 385 35.46 31.25 -18.97
CA ASP A 385 34.48 32.30 -19.29
C ASP A 385 34.61 33.51 -18.36
N ARG A 386 34.91 33.27 -17.07
CA ARG A 386 34.94 34.34 -16.06
C ARG A 386 36.28 35.07 -15.96
N PHE A 387 37.39 34.38 -16.23
CA PHE A 387 38.74 34.93 -16.01
C PHE A 387 39.65 34.83 -17.25
N GLY A 388 39.17 34.29 -18.38
CA GLY A 388 39.97 34.12 -19.59
C GLY A 388 41.29 33.38 -19.33
N SER A 389 42.37 33.84 -19.96
CA SER A 389 43.74 33.36 -19.72
C SER A 389 44.30 33.68 -18.32
N GLY A 390 43.64 34.56 -17.55
CA GLY A 390 44.01 34.90 -16.16
C GLY A 390 43.59 33.87 -15.12
N SER A 391 42.67 32.96 -15.47
CA SER A 391 42.25 31.82 -14.63
C SER A 391 43.44 30.95 -14.20
N TYR A 392 44.37 30.70 -15.12
CA TYR A 392 45.57 29.91 -14.90
C TYR A 392 46.52 30.56 -13.90
N LEU A 393 46.71 31.89 -13.99
CA LEU A 393 47.54 32.66 -13.07
C LEU A 393 46.94 32.71 -11.66
N PHE A 394 45.63 32.95 -11.54
CA PHE A 394 44.94 33.04 -10.26
C PHE A 394 44.96 31.70 -9.49
N ILE A 395 44.74 30.59 -10.20
CA ILE A 395 44.86 29.24 -9.62
C ILE A 395 46.32 28.97 -9.22
N SER A 396 47.30 29.29 -10.08
CA SER A 396 48.72 29.07 -9.77
C SER A 396 49.23 29.88 -8.56
N LEU A 397 48.72 31.09 -8.33
CA LEU A 397 49.13 31.98 -7.25
C LEU A 397 48.59 31.56 -5.87
N ILE A 398 47.30 31.14 -5.82
CA ILE A 398 46.68 30.60 -4.60
C ILE A 398 47.39 29.33 -4.14
N TYR A 399 47.86 28.51 -5.09
CA TYR A 399 48.51 27.25 -4.79
C TYR A 399 50.00 27.38 -4.45
N LEU A 400 50.72 28.36 -4.99
CA LEU A 400 52.12 28.66 -4.62
C LEU A 400 52.28 28.92 -3.11
N LEU A 401 51.26 29.50 -2.48
CA LEU A 401 51.16 29.72 -1.03
C LEU A 401 50.83 28.46 -0.22
N TYR A 402 50.32 27.39 -0.86
CA TYR A 402 49.77 26.19 -0.19
C TYR A 402 50.71 24.97 -0.24
N ILE A 403 51.72 24.98 -1.11
CA ILE A 403 52.63 23.85 -1.41
C ILE A 403 53.30 23.21 -0.17
N PRO A 404 53.88 23.95 0.81
CA PRO A 404 54.64 23.31 1.89
C PRO A 404 53.77 22.59 2.93
N ILE A 405 52.49 22.94 3.03
CA ILE A 405 51.55 22.37 4.03
C ILE A 405 50.64 21.31 3.39
N ALA A 406 50.45 21.36 2.07
CA ALA A 406 49.55 20.50 1.32
C ALA A 406 49.83 19.00 1.48
N ALA A 407 51.10 18.58 1.53
CA ALA A 407 51.45 17.16 1.67
C ALA A 407 51.01 16.57 3.02
N TYR A 408 51.13 17.34 4.11
CA TYR A 408 50.71 16.94 5.45
C TYR A 408 49.18 16.95 5.60
N ILE A 409 48.49 17.92 4.98
CA ILE A 409 47.03 17.93 4.96
C ILE A 409 46.49 16.76 4.14
N LEU A 410 47.10 16.46 3.00
CA LEU A 410 46.67 15.37 2.11
C LEU A 410 46.80 14.00 2.81
N SER A 411 47.88 13.75 3.55
CA SER A 411 48.06 12.50 4.30
C SER A 411 47.00 12.32 5.39
N VAL A 412 46.68 13.37 6.15
CA VAL A 412 45.60 13.35 7.15
C VAL A 412 44.24 13.11 6.49
N VAL A 413 43.97 13.74 5.35
CA VAL A 413 42.71 13.56 4.61
C VAL A 413 42.61 12.16 4.00
N ILE A 414 43.71 11.58 3.51
CA ILE A 414 43.76 10.19 3.02
C ILE A 414 43.38 9.24 4.16
N ILE A 415 44.00 9.40 5.33
CA ILE A 415 43.72 8.56 6.51
C ILE A 415 42.25 8.69 6.90
N PHE A 416 41.74 9.92 7.01
CA PHE A 416 40.33 10.17 7.36
C PHE A 416 39.35 9.56 6.34
N ASN A 417 39.59 9.79 5.04
CA ASN A 417 38.76 9.22 3.97
C ASN A 417 38.83 7.71 3.93
N PHE A 418 39.99 7.12 4.18
CA PHE A 418 40.17 5.67 4.23
C PHE A 418 39.33 5.06 5.36
N PHE A 419 39.41 5.60 6.59
CA PHE A 419 38.59 5.11 7.71
C PHE A 419 37.08 5.34 7.48
N ARG A 420 36.70 6.46 6.84
CA ARG A 420 35.30 6.75 6.52
C ARG A 420 34.71 5.83 5.46
N ASN A 421 35.47 5.57 4.39
CA ASN A 421 34.97 4.85 3.20
C ASN A 421 35.26 3.34 3.23
N TYR A 422 36.24 2.91 4.03
CA TYR A 422 36.66 1.52 4.19
C TYR A 422 36.67 1.10 5.68
N PRO A 423 35.52 1.14 6.37
CA PRO A 423 35.45 0.76 7.78
C PRO A 423 35.92 -0.68 7.97
N TRP A 424 36.76 -0.90 8.98
CA TRP A 424 37.33 -2.20 9.32
C TRP A 424 36.20 -3.19 9.67
N LYS A 425 36.31 -4.43 9.18
CA LYS A 425 35.25 -5.47 9.21
C LYS A 425 34.69 -5.80 10.61
N GLY A 426 35.33 -5.35 11.70
CA GLY A 426 34.87 -5.53 13.08
C GLY A 426 34.01 -4.40 13.67
N SER A 427 33.69 -3.34 12.90
CA SER A 427 32.91 -2.17 13.40
C SER A 427 31.41 -2.21 13.07
N LYS A 428 30.92 -3.27 12.42
CA LYS A 428 29.55 -3.32 11.88
C LYS A 428 28.42 -3.57 12.90
N ASP A 429 28.73 -3.78 14.18
CA ASP A 429 27.68 -4.10 15.17
C ASP A 429 27.20 -2.90 16.02
N GLN A 430 27.66 -1.67 15.78
CA GLN A 430 27.33 -0.55 16.69
C GLN A 430 26.36 0.53 16.17
N TYR A 431 25.76 0.38 14.99
CA TYR A 431 24.79 1.35 14.47
C TYR A 431 23.42 0.78 14.09
N VAL A 432 23.05 -0.37 14.68
CA VAL A 432 21.67 -0.88 14.67
C VAL A 432 21.22 -1.06 16.12
N THR A 433 21.13 0.03 16.88
CA THR A 433 20.34 0.14 18.13
C THR A 433 20.42 1.58 18.63
N LYS A 434 19.66 2.50 18.02
CA LYS A 434 19.20 3.74 18.68
C LYS A 434 18.19 4.48 17.79
N SER A 435 17.01 3.88 17.66
CA SER A 435 15.75 4.62 17.49
C SER A 435 14.66 3.76 18.12
N GLY A 436 14.61 3.83 19.45
CA GLY A 436 13.63 3.20 20.31
C GLY A 436 13.43 4.12 21.51
N SER A 437 12.64 5.17 21.27
CA SER A 437 11.85 5.92 22.24
C SER A 437 10.72 6.59 21.47
#